data_AF-A0A1M5JSG0-F1
#
_entry.id   AF-A0A1M5JSG0-F1
#
_cell.length_a   1.000
_cell.length_b   1.000
_cell.length_c   1.000
_cell.angle_alpha   90.00
_cell.angle_beta   90.00
_cell.angle_gamma   90.00
#
_symmetry.space_group_name_H-M   'P 1'
#
loop_
_entity.id
_entity.type
_entity.pdbx_description
1 polymer ?
#
loop_
_entity_poly.entity_id
_entity_poly.type
_entity_poly.pdbx_seq_one_letter_code
_entity_poly.pdbx_strand_id
1 'polypeptide(L)'
;MAINYLDLPIGRKYPYEVDCVVEIGKDTNLKYEYDERLHVFRLDRCLLSSMSYPCTYGFIPSTKADDGDALDMLIYSPASMMTGTVCTCRVIGALDMTDGGKKDYKVLGVPVFNPRPIKDIGDVDQMFLRITKNFFQNYKELEGKDVQIGDWQDAAFARERVIAAHRAYFQNQVQVPETFYQEPESAEHLPPEELI
;
A
#
# COMPACT_ATOMS: atom_id res chain seq x y z
N MET A 1 8.98 -2.28 -25.16
CA MET A 1 9.28 -2.95 -23.89
C MET A 1 7.99 -3.06 -23.09
N ALA A 2 7.77 -4.18 -22.39
CA ALA A 2 6.68 -4.26 -21.43
C ALA A 2 6.98 -3.35 -20.22
N ILE A 3 5.96 -2.74 -19.64
CA ILE A 3 6.10 -1.91 -18.44
C ILE A 3 6.27 -2.83 -17.23
N ASN A 4 7.34 -2.64 -16.46
CA ASN A 4 7.47 -3.25 -15.14
C ASN A 4 6.84 -2.29 -14.10
N TYR A 5 5.74 -2.70 -13.48
CA TYR A 5 5.05 -1.86 -12.50
C TYR A 5 5.85 -1.67 -11.21
N LEU A 6 6.70 -2.63 -10.85
CA LEU A 6 7.59 -2.52 -9.69
C LEU A 6 8.63 -1.42 -9.83
N ASP A 7 8.98 -1.06 -11.06
CA ASP A 7 10.04 -0.08 -11.32
C ASP A 7 9.46 1.33 -11.46
N LEU A 8 8.14 1.51 -11.50
CA LEU A 8 7.53 2.84 -11.64
C LEU A 8 8.03 3.80 -10.55
N PRO A 9 8.15 5.11 -10.85
CA PRO A 9 8.51 6.10 -9.85
C PRO A 9 7.59 6.02 -8.63
N ILE A 10 8.15 6.17 -7.43
CA ILE A 10 7.41 6.03 -6.16
C ILE A 10 6.33 7.11 -5.96
N GLY A 11 6.47 8.26 -6.63
CA GLY A 11 5.55 9.40 -6.51
C GLY A 11 6.30 10.70 -6.25
N ARG A 12 5.82 11.81 -6.81
CA ARG A 12 6.60 13.07 -6.86
C ARG A 12 6.87 13.70 -5.49
N LYS A 13 5.95 13.57 -4.54
CA LYS A 13 6.08 14.14 -3.19
C LYS A 13 6.31 13.07 -2.12
N TYR A 14 6.96 11.97 -2.48
CA TYR A 14 7.33 10.93 -1.51
C TYR A 14 8.17 11.55 -0.38
N PRO A 15 7.92 11.20 0.90
CA PRO A 15 7.05 10.12 1.38
C PRO A 15 5.59 10.53 1.64
N TYR A 16 5.24 11.80 1.46
CA TYR A 16 3.93 12.34 1.83
C TYR A 16 2.83 11.94 0.85
N GLU A 17 3.17 11.93 -0.44
CA GLU A 17 2.31 11.39 -1.51
C GLU A 17 3.09 10.35 -2.31
N VAL A 18 2.49 9.18 -2.48
CA VAL A 18 3.07 8.06 -3.23
C VAL A 18 2.08 7.55 -4.25
N ASP A 19 2.58 6.95 -5.32
CA ASP A 19 1.76 6.22 -6.26
C ASP A 19 1.45 4.81 -5.71
N CYS A 20 0.21 4.36 -5.92
CA CYS A 20 -0.21 2.99 -5.64
C CYS A 20 -0.62 2.32 -6.94
N VAL A 21 -0.02 1.18 -7.24
CA VAL A 21 -0.42 0.30 -8.34
C VAL A 21 -1.51 -0.63 -7.84
N VAL A 22 -2.73 -0.44 -8.33
CA VAL A 22 -3.90 -1.20 -7.88
C VAL A 22 -3.84 -2.63 -8.38
N GLU A 23 -3.96 -3.58 -7.46
CA GLU A 23 -4.12 -5.00 -7.78
C GLU A 23 -5.58 -5.42 -7.66
N ILE A 24 -6.25 -5.02 -6.56
CA ILE A 24 -7.55 -5.53 -6.18
C ILE A 24 -8.51 -4.36 -5.96
N GLY A 25 -9.62 -4.37 -6.70
CA GLY A 25 -10.71 -3.42 -6.51
C GLY A 25 -11.46 -3.68 -5.19
N LYS A 26 -12.06 -2.63 -4.63
CA LYS A 26 -12.99 -2.75 -3.51
C LYS A 26 -14.18 -3.67 -3.87
N ASP A 27 -14.71 -4.38 -2.87
CA ASP A 27 -15.92 -5.23 -2.89
C ASP A 27 -15.84 -6.51 -3.75
N THR A 28 -14.62 -6.97 -4.04
CA THR A 28 -14.38 -8.28 -4.67
C THR A 28 -13.73 -9.26 -3.70
N ASN A 29 -13.93 -10.56 -3.93
CA ASN A 29 -13.19 -11.64 -3.27
C ASN A 29 -12.09 -12.23 -4.18
N LEU A 30 -11.89 -11.65 -5.37
CA LEU A 30 -10.84 -12.04 -6.29
C LEU A 30 -9.51 -11.41 -5.85
N LYS A 31 -8.56 -12.25 -5.44
CA LYS A 31 -7.20 -11.82 -5.14
C LYS A 31 -6.38 -11.86 -6.42
N TYR A 32 -6.23 -10.70 -7.04
CA TYR A 32 -5.21 -10.47 -8.06
C TYR A 32 -3.87 -10.20 -7.40
N GLU A 33 -2.80 -10.45 -8.16
CA GLU A 33 -1.42 -10.19 -7.76
C GLU A 33 -0.60 -9.86 -9.01
N TYR A 34 0.36 -8.96 -8.88
CA TYR A 34 1.31 -8.66 -9.94
C TYR A 34 2.39 -9.75 -10.03
N ASP A 35 2.44 -10.47 -11.15
CA ASP A 35 3.49 -11.45 -11.43
C ASP A 35 4.78 -10.73 -11.85
N GLU A 36 5.73 -10.63 -10.92
CA GLU A 36 7.01 -9.93 -11.13
C GLU A 36 7.83 -10.49 -12.31
N ARG A 37 7.66 -11.77 -12.65
CA ARG A 37 8.45 -12.45 -13.69
C ARG A 37 7.90 -12.21 -15.09
N LEU A 38 6.58 -12.12 -15.19
CA LEU A 38 5.88 -11.96 -16.46
C LEU A 38 5.43 -10.52 -16.72
N HIS A 39 5.49 -9.66 -15.69
CA HIS A 39 5.03 -8.29 -15.71
C HIS A 39 3.53 -8.15 -16.06
N VAL A 40 2.70 -9.04 -15.50
CA VAL A 40 1.25 -9.06 -15.72
C VAL A 40 0.48 -9.22 -14.40
N PHE A 41 -0.74 -8.72 -14.33
CA PHE A 41 -1.64 -9.04 -13.23
C PHE A 41 -2.26 -10.43 -13.46
N ARG A 42 -2.12 -11.30 -12.46
CA ARG A 42 -2.68 -12.65 -12.46
C ARG A 42 -3.73 -12.76 -11.38
N LEU A 43 -4.83 -13.43 -11.69
CA LEU A 43 -5.75 -13.89 -10.65
C LEU A 43 -5.06 -15.04 -9.91
N ASP A 44 -4.61 -14.78 -8.68
CA ASP A 44 -3.95 -15.76 -7.81
C ASP A 44 -5.00 -16.76 -7.29
N ARG A 45 -6.06 -16.26 -6.64
CA ARG A 45 -7.16 -17.08 -6.12
C ARG A 45 -8.42 -16.27 -5.80
N CYS A 46 -9.51 -16.97 -5.51
CA CYS A 46 -10.62 -16.40 -4.75
C CYS A 46 -10.35 -16.58 -3.25
N LEU A 47 -10.78 -15.64 -2.41
CA LEU A 47 -10.83 -15.86 -0.97
C LEU A 47 -11.75 -17.04 -0.65
N LEU A 48 -11.32 -17.93 0.24
CA LEU A 48 -12.12 -19.07 0.68
C LEU A 48 -13.25 -18.66 1.62
N SER A 49 -13.05 -17.60 2.39
CA SER A 49 -14.07 -17.00 3.25
C SER A 49 -15.11 -16.23 2.42
N SER A 50 -16.28 -15.98 3.00
CA SER A 50 -17.31 -15.11 2.39
C SER A 50 -16.99 -13.62 2.54
N MET A 51 -15.70 -13.26 2.62
CA MET A 51 -15.23 -11.88 2.78
C MET A 51 -14.87 -11.29 1.42
N SER A 52 -14.94 -9.96 1.35
CA SER A 52 -14.48 -9.16 0.20
C SER A 52 -13.54 -8.06 0.69
N TYR A 53 -12.63 -7.62 -0.16
CA TYR A 53 -11.70 -6.53 0.17
C TYR A 53 -12.49 -5.25 0.50
N PRO A 54 -12.30 -4.66 1.70
CA PRO A 54 -13.14 -3.55 2.18
C PRO A 54 -12.84 -2.23 1.45
N CYS A 55 -11.67 -2.12 0.84
CA CYS A 55 -11.21 -1.01 0.01
C CYS A 55 -10.33 -1.52 -1.13
N THR A 56 -9.95 -0.61 -2.03
CA THR A 56 -8.97 -0.93 -3.07
C THR A 56 -7.61 -1.21 -2.42
N TYR A 57 -6.92 -2.21 -2.95
CA TYR A 57 -5.64 -2.71 -2.47
C TYR A 57 -4.65 -2.79 -3.64
N GLY A 58 -3.38 -2.55 -3.33
CA GLY A 58 -2.27 -2.70 -4.26
C GLY A 58 -0.95 -2.52 -3.54
N PHE A 59 0.07 -2.08 -4.28
CA PHE A 59 1.41 -1.87 -3.75
C PHE A 59 2.00 -0.53 -4.17
N ILE A 60 3.00 -0.07 -3.42
CA ILE A 60 3.79 1.13 -3.73
C ILE A 60 4.96 0.69 -4.62
N PRO A 61 5.11 1.22 -5.85
CA PRO A 61 6.20 0.85 -6.73
C PRO A 61 7.54 1.39 -6.21
N SER A 62 8.64 0.82 -6.70
CA SER A 62 10.00 1.11 -6.24
C SER A 62 10.18 0.91 -4.73
N THR A 63 9.58 -0.13 -4.16
CA THR A 63 9.73 -0.48 -2.73
C THR A 63 9.98 -1.97 -2.53
N LYS A 64 10.62 -2.33 -1.41
CA LYS A 64 10.85 -3.71 -0.97
C LYS A 64 10.62 -3.79 0.54
N ALA A 65 9.61 -4.53 0.97
CA ALA A 65 9.22 -4.69 2.36
C ALA A 65 9.93 -5.88 3.04
N ASP A 66 9.67 -6.07 4.33
CA ASP A 66 10.32 -7.07 5.19
C ASP A 66 9.94 -8.51 4.83
N ASP A 67 8.78 -8.72 4.22
CA ASP A 67 8.32 -10.01 3.73
C ASP A 67 9.03 -10.46 2.45
N GLY A 68 9.58 -9.49 1.72
CA GLY A 68 10.27 -9.66 0.46
C GLY A 68 9.46 -9.22 -0.75
N ASP A 69 8.29 -8.61 -0.59
CA ASP A 69 7.47 -8.12 -1.70
C ASP A 69 7.49 -6.58 -1.75
N ALA A 70 6.75 -5.97 -2.68
CA ALA A 70 6.54 -4.52 -2.65
C ALA A 70 5.69 -4.11 -1.44
N LEU A 71 5.89 -2.90 -0.92
CA LEU A 71 5.14 -2.44 0.25
C LEU A 71 3.66 -2.25 -0.09
N ASP A 72 2.80 -2.95 0.64
CA ASP A 72 1.37 -2.95 0.41
C ASP A 72 0.68 -1.65 0.81
N MET A 73 -0.37 -1.31 0.05
CA MET A 73 -1.16 -0.11 0.26
C MET A 73 -2.67 -0.31 0.04
N LEU A 74 -3.43 0.19 1.00
CA LEU A 74 -4.88 0.34 1.00
C LEU A 74 -5.26 1.76 0.59
N ILE A 75 -6.30 1.90 -0.22
CA ILE A 75 -6.81 3.20 -0.66
C ILE A 75 -8.16 3.50 0.00
N TYR A 76 -8.19 4.48 0.90
CA TYR A 76 -9.42 5.00 1.49
C TYR A 76 -10.21 5.84 0.49
N SER A 77 -11.14 5.18 -0.21
CA SER A 77 -12.02 5.78 -1.21
C SER A 77 -13.37 5.05 -1.24
N PRO A 78 -14.49 5.76 -1.46
CA PRO A 78 -15.79 5.11 -1.67
C PRO A 78 -15.88 4.38 -3.01
N ALA A 79 -15.06 4.78 -4.00
CA ALA A 79 -15.06 4.19 -5.33
C ALA A 79 -14.03 3.06 -5.44
N SER A 80 -14.43 1.97 -6.10
CA SER A 80 -13.53 0.87 -6.48
C SER A 80 -12.68 1.29 -7.68
N MET A 81 -11.40 0.91 -7.67
CA MET A 81 -10.46 1.14 -8.78
C MET A 81 -10.12 -0.17 -9.47
N MET A 82 -9.84 -0.09 -10.78
CA MET A 82 -9.53 -1.28 -11.60
C MET A 82 -8.07 -1.71 -11.43
N THR A 83 -7.82 -3.01 -11.51
CA THR A 83 -6.47 -3.60 -11.55
C THR A 83 -5.61 -2.96 -12.64
N GLY A 84 -4.35 -2.64 -12.32
CA GLY A 84 -3.41 -1.95 -13.21
C GLY A 84 -3.55 -0.43 -13.24
N THR A 85 -4.48 0.15 -12.49
CA THR A 85 -4.57 1.61 -12.32
C THR A 85 -3.46 2.09 -11.38
N VAL A 86 -2.82 3.21 -11.72
CA VAL A 86 -1.92 3.93 -10.81
C VAL A 86 -2.68 5.10 -10.18
N CYS A 87 -2.68 5.19 -8.84
CA CYS A 87 -3.34 6.25 -8.10
C CYS A 87 -2.39 6.93 -7.12
N THR A 88 -2.16 8.23 -7.30
CA THR A 88 -1.40 9.04 -6.33
C THR A 88 -2.23 9.27 -5.07
N CYS A 89 -1.66 8.88 -3.93
CA CYS A 89 -2.31 8.87 -2.63
C CYS A 89 -1.43 9.57 -1.58
N ARG A 90 -2.07 10.39 -0.73
CA ARG A 90 -1.45 10.89 0.50
C ARG A 90 -1.34 9.74 1.50
N VAL A 91 -0.18 9.56 2.12
CA VAL A 91 0.07 8.55 3.17
C VAL A 91 -0.49 9.06 4.50
N ILE A 92 -1.43 8.33 5.10
CA ILE A 92 -2.17 8.78 6.29
C ILE A 92 -2.11 7.82 7.48
N GLY A 93 -1.54 6.63 7.32
CA GLY A 93 -1.40 5.67 8.40
C GLY A 93 -0.94 4.31 7.91
N ALA A 94 -0.79 3.34 8.82
CA ALA A 94 -0.45 1.97 8.47
C ALA A 94 -1.08 0.97 9.45
N LEU A 95 -1.54 -0.18 8.96
CA LEU A 95 -1.95 -1.29 9.81
C LEU A 95 -0.72 -2.15 10.13
N ASP A 96 -0.43 -2.36 11.42
CA ASP A 96 0.55 -3.35 11.85
C ASP A 96 -0.02 -4.76 11.65
N MET A 97 0.55 -5.51 10.71
CA MET A 97 0.22 -6.89 10.46
C MET A 97 1.51 -7.72 10.40
N THR A 98 1.42 -8.96 10.88
CA THR A 98 2.47 -9.96 10.79
C THR A 98 1.86 -11.21 10.17
N ASP A 99 2.41 -11.64 9.03
CA ASP A 99 1.98 -12.83 8.30
C ASP A 99 3.16 -13.80 8.18
N GLY A 100 2.95 -15.06 8.57
CA GLY A 100 4.01 -16.07 8.54
C GLY A 100 5.25 -15.71 9.37
N GLY A 101 5.09 -14.89 10.42
CA GLY A 101 6.18 -14.43 11.30
C GLY A 101 7.01 -13.27 10.75
N LYS A 102 6.65 -12.71 9.59
CA LYS A 102 7.29 -11.52 9.03
C LYS A 102 6.38 -10.30 9.13
N LYS A 103 6.97 -9.12 9.29
CA LYS A 103 6.21 -7.87 9.25
C LYS A 103 5.67 -7.62 7.85
N ASP A 104 4.40 -7.30 7.81
CA ASP A 104 3.61 -7.14 6.59
C ASP A 104 2.69 -5.92 6.76
N TYR A 105 3.31 -4.74 6.86
CA TYR A 105 2.61 -3.49 7.09
C TYR A 105 1.73 -3.12 5.89
N LYS A 106 0.47 -2.78 6.14
CA LYS A 106 -0.43 -2.26 5.10
C LYS A 106 -0.53 -0.75 5.23
N VAL A 107 0.13 0.00 4.35
CA VAL A 107 0.01 1.47 4.32
C VAL A 107 -1.44 1.84 3.98
N LEU A 108 -1.98 2.86 4.63
CA LEU A 108 -3.26 3.45 4.27
C LEU A 108 -2.99 4.81 3.63
N GLY A 109 -3.56 5.03 2.44
CA GLY A 109 -3.57 6.34 1.83
C GLY A 109 -4.95 6.78 1.37
N VAL A 110 -5.03 8.06 1.05
CA VAL A 110 -6.23 8.70 0.49
C VAL A 110 -5.86 9.32 -0.85
N PRO A 111 -6.66 9.16 -1.93
CA PRO A 111 -6.35 9.78 -3.21
C PRO A 111 -6.19 11.30 -3.07
N VAL A 112 -5.20 11.89 -3.74
CA VAL A 112 -4.91 13.34 -3.63
C VAL A 112 -6.06 14.24 -4.09
N PHE A 113 -6.94 13.71 -4.96
CA PHE A 113 -8.15 14.40 -5.40
C PHE A 113 -9.31 14.31 -4.41
N ASN A 114 -9.16 13.60 -3.29
CA ASN A 114 -10.21 13.52 -2.27
C ASN A 114 -10.43 14.91 -1.65
N PRO A 115 -11.64 15.47 -1.70
CA PRO A 115 -11.91 16.82 -1.21
C PRO A 115 -11.87 16.92 0.33
N ARG A 116 -11.90 15.80 1.06
CA ARG A 116 -11.83 15.81 2.52
C ARG A 116 -10.39 16.01 2.98
N PRO A 117 -10.15 16.86 3.99
CA PRO A 117 -8.81 17.13 4.50
C PRO A 117 -8.33 16.02 5.45
N ILE A 118 -8.27 14.78 4.96
CA ILE A 118 -7.78 13.62 5.72
C ILE A 118 -6.26 13.62 5.62
N LYS A 119 -5.59 13.70 6.77
CA LYS A 119 -4.12 13.79 6.85
C LYS A 119 -3.51 12.73 7.76
N ASP A 120 -4.24 12.30 8.77
CA ASP A 120 -3.78 11.26 9.69
C ASP A 120 -4.87 10.20 9.91
N ILE A 121 -4.48 9.11 10.57
CA ILE A 121 -5.34 7.97 10.88
C ILE A 121 -6.54 8.37 11.74
N GLY A 122 -6.38 9.40 12.57
CA GLY A 122 -7.43 9.97 13.40
C GLY A 122 -8.57 10.64 12.61
N ASP A 123 -8.31 11.06 11.37
CA ASP A 123 -9.31 11.70 10.50
C ASP A 123 -10.18 10.68 9.76
N VAL A 124 -9.82 9.39 9.81
CA VAL A 124 -10.52 8.31 9.12
C VAL A 124 -11.73 7.86 9.93
N ASP A 125 -12.79 7.44 9.21
CA ASP A 125 -13.94 6.79 9.84
C ASP A 125 -13.49 5.58 10.67
N GLN A 126 -13.73 5.66 11.98
CA GLN A 126 -13.33 4.63 12.94
C GLN A 126 -14.00 3.28 12.66
N MET A 127 -15.19 3.26 12.06
CA MET A 127 -15.83 2.02 11.65
C MET A 127 -15.10 1.39 10.45
N PHE A 128 -14.66 2.19 9.49
CA PHE A 128 -13.82 1.70 8.38
C PHE A 128 -12.53 1.06 8.91
N LEU A 129 -11.85 1.70 9.86
CA LEU A 129 -10.62 1.15 10.47
C LEU A 129 -10.88 -0.19 11.16
N ARG A 130 -12.00 -0.33 11.88
CA ARG A 130 -12.40 -1.57 12.55
C ARG A 130 -12.75 -2.69 11.56
N ILE A 131 -13.53 -2.37 10.52
CA ILE A 131 -13.89 -3.32 9.45
C ILE A 131 -12.63 -3.81 8.73
N THR A 132 -11.72 -2.90 8.38
CA THR A 132 -10.48 -3.25 7.66
C THR A 132 -9.55 -4.08 8.53
N LYS A 133 -9.40 -3.74 9.81
CA LYS A 133 -8.66 -4.57 10.79
C LYS A 133 -9.26 -5.98 10.90
N ASN A 134 -10.59 -6.08 10.98
CA ASN A 134 -11.30 -7.36 11.03
C ASN A 134 -11.12 -8.19 9.75
N PHE A 135 -11.09 -7.55 8.57
CA PHE A 135 -10.81 -8.22 7.31
C PHE A 135 -9.45 -8.93 7.34
N PHE A 136 -8.36 -8.21 7.61
CA PHE A 136 -7.01 -8.82 7.62
C PHE A 136 -6.83 -9.87 8.71
N GLN A 137 -7.54 -9.74 9.84
CA GLN A 137 -7.51 -10.73 10.90
C GLN A 137 -8.13 -12.08 10.49
N ASN A 138 -9.12 -12.09 9.59
CA ASN A 138 -9.95 -13.29 9.35
C ASN A 138 -9.94 -13.77 7.89
N TYR A 139 -9.50 -12.98 6.91
CA TYR A 139 -9.66 -13.33 5.49
C TYR A 139 -8.96 -14.64 5.08
N LYS A 140 -7.91 -15.04 5.81
CA LYS A 140 -7.13 -16.26 5.64
C LYS A 140 -7.47 -17.38 6.63
N GLU A 141 -8.48 -17.22 7.49
CA GLU A 141 -8.82 -18.21 8.54
C GLU A 141 -9.09 -19.60 7.94
N LEU A 142 -9.90 -19.68 6.87
CA LEU A 142 -10.21 -20.94 6.19
C LEU A 142 -9.05 -21.49 5.34
N GLU A 143 -7.98 -20.71 5.13
CA GLU A 143 -6.73 -21.19 4.52
C GLU A 143 -5.81 -21.87 5.56
N GLY A 144 -6.16 -21.84 6.85
CA GLY A 144 -5.33 -22.39 7.93
C GLY A 144 -4.03 -21.62 8.16
N LYS A 145 -3.96 -20.35 7.71
CA LYS A 145 -2.80 -19.48 7.91
C LYS A 145 -3.00 -18.60 9.14
N ASP A 146 -1.92 -18.42 9.89
CA ASP A 146 -1.91 -17.57 11.07
C ASP A 146 -1.50 -16.14 10.71
N VAL A 147 -2.32 -15.17 11.11
CA VAL A 147 -2.08 -13.74 10.90
C VAL A 147 -2.24 -13.03 12.24
N GLN A 148 -1.26 -12.22 12.60
CA GLN A 148 -1.31 -11.40 13.81
C GLN A 148 -1.53 -9.94 13.43
N ILE A 149 -2.57 -9.33 14.01
CA ILE A 149 -2.93 -7.94 13.72
C ILE A 149 -2.71 -7.07 14.95
N GLY A 150 -1.82 -6.09 14.80
CA GLY A 150 -1.59 -5.01 15.75
C GLY A 150 -2.57 -3.85 15.56
N ASP A 151 -2.20 -2.67 16.05
CA ASP A 151 -3.01 -1.47 15.93
C ASP A 151 -2.63 -0.62 14.71
N TRP A 152 -3.57 0.24 14.32
CA TRP A 152 -3.30 1.28 13.34
C TRP A 152 -2.27 2.27 13.88
N GLN A 153 -1.29 2.59 13.04
CA GLN A 153 -0.24 3.57 13.29
C GLN A 153 -0.53 4.86 12.49
N ASP A 154 0.00 5.97 12.98
CA ASP A 154 -0.18 7.29 12.40
C ASP A 154 0.56 7.48 11.06
N ALA A 155 0.31 8.63 10.42
CA ALA A 155 0.93 9.00 9.16
C ALA A 155 2.47 9.10 9.26
N ALA A 156 3.03 9.48 10.41
CA ALA A 156 4.48 9.59 10.57
C ALA A 156 5.14 8.20 10.51
N PHE A 157 4.63 7.24 11.27
CA PHE A 157 5.08 5.85 11.24
C PHE A 157 4.96 5.25 9.83
N ALA A 158 3.84 5.49 9.15
CA ALA A 158 3.62 4.98 7.80
C ALA A 158 4.66 5.53 6.82
N ARG A 159 4.93 6.84 6.85
CA ARG A 159 5.97 7.47 6.03
C ARG A 159 7.34 6.88 6.28
N GLU A 160 7.70 6.56 7.53
CA GLU A 160 8.97 5.87 7.83
C GLU A 160 9.05 4.48 7.18
N ARG A 161 7.95 3.71 7.14
CA ARG A 161 7.92 2.40 6.48
C ARG A 161 8.09 2.54 4.97
N VAL A 162 7.42 3.52 4.34
CA VAL A 162 7.61 3.82 2.92
C VAL A 162 9.07 4.18 2.64
N ILE A 163 9.70 5.01 3.48
CA ILE A 163 11.11 5.39 3.30
C ILE A 163 12.05 4.19 3.40
N ALA A 164 11.86 3.36 4.42
CA ALA A 164 12.68 2.17 4.62
C ALA A 164 12.56 1.22 3.42
N ALA A 165 11.33 0.99 2.95
CA ALA A 165 11.07 0.09 1.83
C ALA A 165 11.62 0.61 0.49
N HIS A 166 11.54 1.93 0.24
CA HIS A 166 12.15 2.54 -0.94
C HIS A 166 13.67 2.36 -0.93
N ARG A 167 14.33 2.65 0.19
CA ARG A 167 15.78 2.44 0.34
C ARG A 167 16.18 0.98 0.13
N ALA A 168 15.44 0.04 0.71
CA ALA A 168 15.70 -1.39 0.59
C ALA A 168 15.60 -1.89 -0.86
N TYR A 169 14.69 -1.32 -1.66
CA TYR A 169 14.54 -1.67 -3.08
C TYR A 169 15.83 -1.37 -3.88
N PHE A 170 16.45 -0.20 -3.69
CA PHE A 170 17.66 0.18 -4.42
C PHE A 170 18.96 -0.42 -3.87
N GLN A 171 19.01 -0.78 -2.58
CA GLN A 171 20.19 -1.43 -1.99
C GLN A 171 20.42 -2.84 -2.55
N ASN A 172 19.36 -3.50 -3.04
CA ASN A 172 19.40 -4.90 -3.47
C ASN A 172 19.48 -5.09 -4.99
N GLN A 173 19.66 -4.00 -5.77
CA GLN A 173 19.71 -4.07 -7.22
C GLN A 173 21.14 -4.09 -7.78
N VAL A 174 21.48 -5.13 -8.54
CA VAL A 174 22.77 -5.29 -9.25
C VAL A 174 22.87 -4.35 -10.46
N GLN A 175 21.71 -3.94 -11.00
CA GLN A 175 21.56 -2.95 -12.05
C GLN A 175 20.38 -2.09 -11.66
N VAL A 176 20.62 -0.80 -11.36
CA VAL A 176 19.55 0.15 -11.07
C VAL A 176 18.71 0.28 -12.36
N PRO A 177 17.40 0.00 -12.33
CA PRO A 177 16.52 0.24 -13.48
C PRO A 177 16.65 1.70 -13.91
N GLU A 178 16.19 2.04 -15.11
CA GLU A 178 16.14 3.42 -15.61
C GLU A 178 15.25 4.36 -14.78
N THR A 179 14.79 3.91 -13.61
CA THR A 179 14.05 4.69 -12.64
C THR A 179 14.99 5.22 -11.57
N PHE A 180 14.88 6.52 -11.35
CA PHE A 180 15.80 7.25 -10.50
C PHE A 180 15.39 7.07 -9.05
N TYR A 181 16.33 6.60 -8.20
CA TYR A 181 16.19 6.72 -6.76
C TYR A 181 15.80 8.16 -6.41
N GLN A 182 14.80 8.30 -5.54
CA GLN A 182 14.27 9.59 -5.13
C GLN A 182 14.56 9.78 -3.64
N GLU A 183 15.30 10.85 -3.30
CA GLU A 183 15.43 11.24 -1.91
C GLU A 183 14.06 11.67 -1.38
N PRO A 184 13.71 11.36 -0.11
CA PRO A 184 12.47 11.82 0.47
C PRO A 184 12.43 13.34 0.47
N GLU A 185 11.30 13.91 0.05
CA GLU A 185 11.08 15.34 0.24
C GLU A 185 11.18 15.67 1.73
N SER A 186 11.86 16.75 2.06
CA SER A 186 11.92 17.23 3.43
C SER A 186 10.67 18.02 3.75
N ALA A 187 10.22 17.93 5.00
CA ALA A 187 9.20 18.79 5.57
C ALA A 187 9.36 20.28 5.21
N GLU A 188 10.58 20.81 5.21
CA GLU A 188 10.85 22.25 4.99
C GLU A 188 10.50 22.78 3.59
N HIS A 189 10.35 21.90 2.59
CA HIS A 189 10.05 22.28 1.21
C HIS A 189 8.56 22.18 0.85
N LEU A 190 7.74 21.64 1.76
CA LEU A 190 6.29 21.56 1.59
C LEU A 190 5.62 22.83 2.11
N PRO A 191 4.57 23.34 1.44
CA PRO A 191 3.79 24.45 1.99
C PRO A 191 3.21 24.04 3.36
N PRO A 192 3.03 24.98 4.32
CA PRO A 192 2.58 24.67 5.68
C PRO A 192 1.28 23.86 5.76
N GLU A 193 0.45 23.93 4.74
CA GLU A 193 -0.79 23.18 4.61
C GLU A 193 -0.61 21.70 4.23
N GLU A 194 0.56 21.31 3.74
CA GLU A 194 0.97 19.94 3.39
C GLU A 194 1.88 19.31 4.47
N LEU A 195 2.31 20.11 5.45
CA LEU A 195 2.99 19.66 6.65
C LEU A 195 1.96 19.35 7.73
N ILE A 196 2.16 18.22 8.43
CA ILE A 196 1.24 17.60 9.41
C ILE A 196 0.34 16.58 8.70
#